data_AF-A0A968F222-F1
#
_entry.id   AF-A0A968F222-F1
#
_cell.length_a   1.000
_cell.length_b   1.000
_cell.length_c   1.000
_cell.angle_alpha   90.00
_cell.angle_beta   90.00
_cell.angle_gamma   90.00
#
_symmetry.space_group_name_H-M   'P 1'
#
loop_
_entity.id
_entity.type
_entity.pdbx_description
1 polymer ?
#
loop_
_entity_poly.entity_id
_entity_poly.type
_entity_poly.pdbx_seq_one_letter_code
_entity_poly.pdbx_strand_id
1 'polypeptide(L)'
;IPAEPISIGDTEGHAVNLLKSEGTNKSTGEQAFMDGAHVFNISFSDVVKGSGRHLGYVIFANDSDTTIAKWEGEVNTISDTEGKSTTNVKGTFTYIYGAGKYKGISGSGTYVGHFTSKTEYAVEWQGSYTLDK
;
A
#
# COMPACT_ATOMS: atom_id res chain seq x y z
N ILE A 1 4.17 6.62 12.23
CA ILE A 1 5.53 7.17 12.48
C ILE A 1 6.39 6.69 11.33
N PRO A 2 6.81 7.54 10.39
CA PRO A 2 7.81 7.12 9.41
C PRO A 2 9.11 6.84 10.18
N ALA A 3 9.68 5.64 10.01
CA ALA A 3 11.05 5.41 10.43
C ALA A 3 11.97 6.17 9.46
N GLU A 4 13.07 6.72 9.96
CA GLU A 4 14.06 7.36 9.09
C GLU A 4 14.63 6.35 8.09
N PRO A 5 14.86 6.76 6.83
CA PRO A 5 15.54 5.91 5.85
C PRO A 5 16.90 5.45 6.37
N ILE A 6 17.20 4.16 6.21
CA ILE A 6 18.51 3.61 6.54
C ILE A 6 19.34 3.61 5.27
N SER A 7 20.38 4.44 5.21
CA SER A 7 21.31 4.44 4.08
C SER A 7 22.15 3.16 4.07
N ILE A 8 22.29 2.54 2.90
CA ILE A 8 23.09 1.32 2.73
C ILE A 8 24.58 1.65 2.49
N GLY A 9 24.86 2.77 1.84
CA GLY A 9 26.22 3.30 1.66
C GLY A 9 27.06 2.63 0.56
N ASP A 10 26.50 1.68 -0.18
CA ASP A 10 27.10 1.05 -1.36
C ASP A 10 27.00 1.91 -2.63
N THR A 11 25.97 2.75 -2.74
CA THR A 11 25.78 3.72 -3.83
C THR A 11 25.04 4.96 -3.31
N GLU A 12 25.33 6.12 -3.90
CA GLU A 12 24.70 7.39 -3.56
C GLU A 12 23.16 7.30 -3.64
N GLY A 13 22.50 7.62 -2.54
CA GLY A 13 21.04 7.64 -2.45
C GLY A 13 20.38 6.26 -2.34
N HIS A 14 21.16 5.19 -2.12
CA HIS A 14 20.60 3.88 -1.79
C HIS A 14 20.19 3.83 -0.31
N ALA A 15 18.91 3.55 -0.06
CA ALA A 15 18.34 3.44 1.27
C ALA A 15 17.23 2.38 1.34
N VAL A 16 17.06 1.81 2.52
CA VAL A 16 15.92 0.95 2.86
C VAL A 16 15.00 1.65 3.86
N ASN A 17 13.70 1.41 3.75
CA ASN A 17 12.69 2.06 4.59
C ASN A 17 11.72 1.05 5.18
N LEU A 18 11.29 1.29 6.42
CA LEU A 18 10.12 0.65 7.02
C LEU A 18 9.06 1.72 7.28
N LEU A 19 7.93 1.63 6.58
CA LEU A 19 6.82 2.57 6.73
C LEU A 19 5.66 1.89 7.46
N LYS A 20 5.05 2.63 8.38
CA LYS A 20 3.75 2.32 8.97
C LYS A 20 2.81 3.49 8.73
N SER A 21 1.63 3.20 8.21
CA SER A 21 0.62 4.19 7.88
C SER A 21 -0.77 3.66 8.20
N GLU A 22 -1.66 4.60 8.48
CA GLU A 22 -3.05 4.34 8.82
C GLU A 22 -3.95 5.26 8.01
N GLY A 23 -5.19 4.84 7.80
CA GLY A 23 -6.18 5.63 7.08
C GLY A 23 -7.57 5.02 7.15
N THR A 24 -8.44 5.51 6.29
CA THR A 24 -9.81 5.02 6.16
C THR A 24 -10.06 4.60 4.72
N ASN A 25 -10.66 3.43 4.54
CA ASN A 25 -11.02 2.94 3.22
C ASN A 25 -12.27 3.67 2.71
N LYS A 26 -12.25 4.04 1.44
CA LYS A 26 -13.42 4.57 0.72
C LYS A 26 -13.65 3.72 -0.52
N SER A 27 -14.74 2.98 -0.54
CA SER A 27 -15.10 2.13 -1.67
C SER A 27 -16.03 2.87 -2.63
N THR A 28 -15.68 2.85 -3.92
CA THR A 28 -16.50 3.39 -5.02
C THR A 28 -17.16 2.30 -5.87
N GLY A 29 -16.81 1.03 -5.66
CA GLY A 29 -17.40 -0.10 -6.37
C GLY A 29 -18.79 -0.48 -5.83
N GLU A 30 -19.60 -1.15 -6.67
CA GLU A 30 -20.99 -1.53 -6.37
C GLU A 30 -21.15 -2.36 -5.08
N GLN A 31 -20.13 -3.16 -4.74
CA GLN A 31 -20.15 -4.02 -3.55
C GLN A 31 -19.66 -3.34 -2.26
N ALA A 32 -19.32 -2.04 -2.32
CA ALA A 32 -18.86 -1.23 -1.18
C ALA A 32 -17.82 -1.97 -0.30
N PHE A 33 -16.79 -2.55 -0.92
CA PHE A 33 -15.83 -3.43 -0.25
C PHE A 33 -15.20 -2.72 0.96
N MET A 34 -15.52 -3.19 2.17
CA MET A 34 -15.04 -2.65 3.44
C MET A 34 -15.08 -1.10 3.51
N ASP A 35 -16.13 -0.47 2.98
CA ASP A 35 -16.27 0.99 3.04
C ASP A 35 -16.25 1.48 4.49
N GLY A 36 -15.50 2.55 4.76
CA GLY A 36 -15.31 3.10 6.11
C GLY A 36 -14.40 2.29 7.04
N ALA A 37 -13.84 1.16 6.59
CA ALA A 37 -12.92 0.37 7.41
C ALA A 37 -11.65 1.16 7.74
N HIS A 38 -11.14 0.95 8.96
CA HIS A 38 -9.80 1.39 9.33
C HIS A 38 -8.77 0.58 8.54
N VAL A 39 -7.80 1.29 7.97
CA VAL A 39 -6.72 0.70 7.17
C VAL A 39 -5.43 0.84 7.94
N PHE A 40 -4.73 -0.27 8.13
CA PHE A 40 -3.36 -0.28 8.61
C PHE A 40 -2.45 -0.86 7.53
N ASN A 41 -1.35 -0.19 7.24
CA ASN A 41 -0.35 -0.63 6.26
C ASN A 41 1.03 -0.66 6.91
N ILE A 42 1.76 -1.73 6.65
CA ILE A 42 3.18 -1.83 6.94
C ILE A 42 3.92 -2.24 5.68
N SER A 43 5.02 -1.56 5.39
CA SER A 43 5.81 -1.81 4.19
C SER A 43 7.30 -1.69 4.40
N PHE A 44 8.01 -2.44 3.56
CA PHE A 44 9.44 -2.34 3.37
C PHE A 44 9.71 -1.86 1.93
N SER A 45 10.66 -0.94 1.77
CA SER A 45 11.16 -0.55 0.45
C SER A 45 12.67 -0.53 0.40
N ASP A 46 13.20 -0.83 -0.77
CA ASP A 46 14.60 -0.77 -1.14
C ASP A 46 14.68 0.12 -2.38
N VAL A 47 15.31 1.29 -2.22
CA VAL A 47 15.28 2.36 -3.21
C VAL A 47 16.65 2.96 -3.45
N VAL A 48 16.93 3.27 -4.71
CA VAL A 48 18.07 4.10 -5.13
C VAL A 48 17.49 5.41 -5.65
N LYS A 49 17.87 6.52 -5.02
CA LYS A 49 17.38 7.87 -5.35
C LYS A 49 15.85 7.94 -5.39
N GLY A 50 15.20 7.26 -4.43
CA GLY A 50 13.75 7.25 -4.25
C GLY A 50 12.97 6.27 -5.13
N SER A 51 13.63 5.56 -6.05
CA SER A 51 12.98 4.58 -6.93
C SER A 51 13.48 3.16 -6.65
N GLY A 52 12.58 2.18 -6.70
CA GLY A 52 12.92 0.78 -6.43
C GLY A 52 11.73 -0.07 -6.05
N ARG A 53 11.98 -1.21 -5.41
CA ARG A 53 10.93 -2.18 -5.06
C ARG A 53 10.38 -1.90 -3.67
N HIS A 54 9.09 -2.20 -3.51
CA HIS A 54 8.46 -2.23 -2.19
C HIS A 54 7.51 -3.40 -2.05
N LEU A 55 7.26 -3.80 -0.81
CA LEU A 55 6.32 -4.86 -0.46
C LEU A 55 5.81 -4.67 0.95
N GLY A 56 4.70 -5.33 1.27
CA GLY A 56 4.13 -5.22 2.59
C GLY A 56 2.81 -5.94 2.77
N TYR A 57 2.13 -5.55 3.85
CA TYR A 57 0.80 -6.02 4.19
C TYR A 57 -0.11 -4.83 4.40
N VAL A 58 -1.38 -5.00 4.02
CA VAL A 58 -2.46 -4.08 4.33
C VAL A 58 -3.56 -4.84 5.04
N ILE A 59 -4.08 -4.22 6.10
CA ILE A 59 -5.16 -4.73 6.92
C ILE A 59 -6.31 -3.75 6.80
N PHE A 60 -7.48 -4.25 6.43
CA PHE A 60 -8.74 -3.50 6.52
C PHE A 60 -9.55 -4.10 7.67
N ALA A 61 -10.00 -3.28 8.60
CA ALA A 61 -10.75 -3.73 9.76
C ALA A 61 -11.91 -2.79 10.10
N ASN A 62 -13.04 -3.38 10.48
CA ASN A 62 -14.14 -2.72 11.19
C ASN A 62 -14.54 -3.60 12.38
N ASP A 63 -15.67 -3.32 13.04
CA ASP A 63 -16.08 -3.98 14.28
C ASP A 63 -16.02 -5.52 14.25
N SER A 64 -16.46 -6.16 13.17
CA SER A 64 -16.53 -7.63 13.08
C SER A 64 -15.84 -8.24 11.86
N ASP A 65 -15.47 -7.43 10.88
CA ASP A 65 -14.89 -7.87 9.63
C ASP A 65 -13.41 -7.46 9.56
N THR A 66 -12.58 -8.35 9.02
CA THR A 66 -11.18 -8.05 8.73
C THR A 66 -10.77 -8.70 7.43
N THR A 67 -9.96 -8.02 6.63
CA THR A 67 -9.21 -8.63 5.52
C THR A 67 -7.74 -8.25 5.63
N ILE A 68 -6.87 -9.18 5.25
CA ILE A 68 -5.42 -8.94 5.14
C ILE A 68 -5.01 -9.31 3.72
N ALA A 69 -4.30 -8.40 3.06
CA ALA A 69 -3.65 -8.66 1.79
C ALA A 69 -2.14 -8.45 1.91
N LYS A 70 -1.38 -9.33 1.26
CA LYS A 70 0.02 -9.07 0.94
C LYS A 70 0.09 -8.33 -0.38
N TRP A 71 1.06 -7.44 -0.54
CA TRP A 71 1.25 -6.68 -1.76
C TRP A 71 2.73 -6.46 -2.07
N GLU A 72 3.03 -6.27 -3.34
CA GLU A 72 4.36 -5.92 -3.83
C GLU A 72 4.26 -5.05 -5.08
N GLY A 73 5.29 -4.26 -5.33
CA GLY A 73 5.31 -3.35 -6.47
C GLY A 73 6.58 -2.52 -6.56
N GLU A 74 6.44 -1.36 -7.19
CA GLU A 74 7.52 -0.41 -7.44
C GLU A 74 7.11 1.00 -7.04
N VAL A 75 8.09 1.73 -6.51
CA VAL A 75 8.03 3.18 -6.31
C VAL A 75 8.94 3.85 -7.33
N ASN A 76 8.45 4.93 -7.94
CA ASN A 76 9.20 5.75 -8.87
C ASN A 76 9.08 7.21 -8.48
N THR A 77 10.21 7.82 -8.12
CA THR A 77 10.31 9.25 -7.83
C THR A 77 11.02 9.96 -8.97
N ILE A 78 10.35 10.95 -9.56
CA ILE A 78 10.91 11.82 -10.60
C ILE A 78 10.99 13.23 -10.03
N SER A 79 12.19 13.79 -9.99
CA SER A 79 12.41 15.21 -9.68
C SER A 79 12.45 16.01 -10.97
N ASP A 80 11.70 17.10 -11.03
CA ASP A 80 11.78 18.06 -12.13
C ASP A 80 12.94 19.04 -11.94
N THR A 81 13.18 19.86 -12.97
CA THR A 81 14.25 20.87 -12.99
C THR A 81 14.03 22.02 -11.99
N GLU A 82 12.82 22.15 -11.44
CA GLU A 82 12.46 23.15 -10.44
C GLU A 82 12.53 22.59 -9.00
N GLY A 83 12.97 21.34 -8.85
CA GLY A 83 13.16 20.66 -7.57
C GLY A 83 11.88 20.06 -6.99
N LYS A 84 10.76 20.08 -7.71
CA LYS A 84 9.53 19.41 -7.31
C LYS A 84 9.64 17.93 -7.70
N SER A 85 9.31 17.06 -6.75
CA SER A 85 9.36 15.62 -6.94
C SER A 85 7.95 15.03 -6.99
N THR A 86 7.73 14.14 -7.95
CA THR A 86 6.50 13.34 -8.05
C THR A 86 6.85 11.89 -7.76
N THR A 87 6.19 11.31 -6.76
CA THR A 87 6.36 9.91 -6.38
C THR A 87 5.10 9.14 -6.71
N ASN A 88 5.24 8.15 -7.60
CA ASN A 88 4.17 7.24 -7.98
C ASN A 88 4.50 5.83 -7.47
N VAL A 89 3.49 5.13 -6.99
CA VAL A 89 3.59 3.71 -6.62
C VAL A 89 2.59 2.89 -7.42
N LYS A 90 2.98 1.68 -7.79
CA LYS A 90 2.08 0.73 -8.44
C LYS A 90 2.48 -0.69 -8.11
N GLY A 91 1.52 -1.61 -8.09
CA GLY A 91 1.81 -3.00 -7.83
C GLY A 91 0.59 -3.88 -7.85
N THR A 92 0.73 -5.06 -7.25
CA THR A 92 -0.32 -6.07 -7.13
C THR A 92 -0.52 -6.47 -5.68
N PHE A 93 -1.69 -7.04 -5.39
CA PHE A 93 -1.99 -7.58 -4.08
C PHE A 93 -2.73 -8.90 -4.17
N THR A 94 -2.71 -9.67 -3.08
CA THR A 94 -3.46 -10.92 -2.94
C THR A 94 -3.97 -11.01 -1.52
N TYR A 95 -5.26 -11.34 -1.36
CA TYR A 95 -5.85 -11.61 -0.05
C TYR A 95 -5.26 -12.90 0.52
N ILE A 96 -4.90 -12.87 1.80
CA ILE A 96 -4.30 -14.02 2.50
C ILE A 96 -5.10 -14.42 3.74
N TYR A 97 -6.01 -13.57 4.19
CA TYR A 97 -6.84 -13.82 5.35
C TYR A 97 -8.10 -12.97 5.31
N GLY A 98 -9.18 -13.52 5.85
CA GLY A 98 -10.38 -12.75 6.17
C GLY A 98 -11.14 -13.34 7.35
N ALA A 99 -11.86 -12.47 8.05
CA ALA A 99 -12.71 -12.77 9.19
C ALA A 99 -14.10 -12.12 9.01
N GLY A 100 -15.05 -12.48 9.89
CA GLY A 100 -16.42 -12.02 9.77
C GLY A 100 -17.06 -12.49 8.47
N LYS A 101 -17.69 -11.57 7.73
CA LYS A 101 -18.30 -11.89 6.44
C LYS A 101 -17.29 -12.20 5.33
N TYR A 102 -16.00 -11.90 5.54
CA TYR A 102 -14.92 -12.19 4.59
C TYR A 102 -14.15 -13.48 4.93
N LYS A 103 -14.67 -14.32 5.81
CA LYS A 103 -14.08 -15.64 6.06
C LYS A 103 -13.98 -16.43 4.75
N GLY A 104 -12.82 -17.02 4.49
CA GLY A 104 -12.57 -17.75 3.24
C GLY A 104 -12.35 -16.85 2.02
N ILE A 105 -12.00 -15.58 2.23
CA ILE A 105 -11.67 -14.68 1.12
C ILE A 105 -10.44 -15.16 0.33
N SER A 106 -10.57 -15.16 -0.99
CA SER A 106 -9.49 -15.36 -1.94
C SER A 106 -9.66 -14.38 -3.08
N GLY A 107 -8.56 -13.86 -3.63
CA GLY A 107 -8.61 -12.87 -4.69
C GLY A 107 -7.35 -12.03 -4.77
N SER A 108 -7.27 -11.22 -5.82
CA SER A 108 -6.11 -10.40 -6.13
C SER A 108 -6.51 -9.18 -6.94
N GLY A 109 -5.57 -8.26 -7.09
CA GLY A 109 -5.78 -7.08 -7.91
C GLY A 109 -4.51 -6.25 -8.05
N THR A 110 -4.69 -5.02 -8.50
CA THR A 110 -3.67 -4.02 -8.68
C THR A 110 -3.92 -2.81 -7.77
N TYR A 111 -2.87 -2.05 -7.54
CA TYR A 111 -2.99 -0.73 -6.93
C TYR A 111 -2.13 0.29 -7.67
N VAL A 112 -2.57 1.55 -7.61
CA VAL A 112 -1.79 2.73 -8.01
C VAL A 112 -1.93 3.76 -6.91
N GLY A 113 -0.84 4.41 -6.53
CA GLY A 113 -0.86 5.43 -5.50
C GLY A 113 0.03 6.61 -5.81
N HIS A 114 -0.26 7.72 -5.16
CA HIS A 114 0.47 8.96 -5.26
C HIS A 114 0.44 9.71 -3.93
N PHE A 115 1.47 10.50 -3.67
CA PHE A 115 1.51 11.38 -2.50
C PHE A 115 0.67 12.63 -2.75
N THR A 116 -0.23 12.95 -1.82
CA THR A 116 -1.05 14.17 -1.83
C THR A 116 -0.41 15.28 -1.01
N SER A 117 0.48 14.93 -0.08
CA SER A 117 1.33 15.84 0.69
C SER A 117 2.65 15.15 1.09
N LYS A 118 3.47 15.79 1.93
CA LYS A 118 4.70 15.17 2.45
C LYS A 118 4.45 13.95 3.34
N THR A 119 3.25 13.83 3.91
CA THR A 119 2.91 12.80 4.91
C THR A 119 1.65 12.01 4.57
N GLU A 120 0.97 12.39 3.50
CA GLU A 120 -0.29 11.78 3.07
C GLU A 120 -0.16 11.27 1.64
N TYR A 121 -0.82 10.15 1.37
CA TYR A 121 -0.89 9.55 0.06
C TYR A 121 -2.26 8.92 -0.13
N ALA A 122 -2.70 8.87 -1.39
CA ALA A 122 -3.89 8.15 -1.81
C ALA A 122 -3.47 6.91 -2.58
N VAL A 123 -4.19 5.80 -2.37
CA VAL A 123 -4.00 4.57 -3.13
C VAL A 123 -5.35 4.10 -3.64
N GLU A 124 -5.42 3.91 -4.94
CA GLU A 124 -6.55 3.32 -5.64
C GLU A 124 -6.29 1.83 -5.80
N TRP A 125 -7.22 1.02 -5.32
CA TRP A 125 -7.16 -0.44 -5.38
C TRP A 125 -8.25 -0.93 -6.33
N GLN A 126 -7.88 -1.84 -7.23
CA GLN A 126 -8.82 -2.48 -8.13
C GLN A 126 -8.56 -3.99 -8.13
N GLY A 127 -9.60 -4.78 -7.89
CA GLY A 127 -9.47 -6.23 -7.88
C GLY A 127 -10.81 -6.92 -7.72
N SER A 128 -10.75 -8.23 -7.61
CA SER A 128 -11.90 -9.08 -7.36
C SER A 128 -11.58 -10.08 -6.25
N TYR A 129 -12.64 -10.58 -5.60
CA TYR A 129 -12.53 -11.63 -4.61
C TYR A 129 -13.70 -12.60 -4.71
N THR A 130 -13.48 -13.79 -4.16
CA THR A 130 -14.49 -14.81 -3.90
C THR A 130 -14.47 -15.15 -2.42
N LEU A 131 -15.58 -15.68 -1.92
CA LEU A 131 -15.68 -16.25 -0.58
C LEU A 131 -15.98 -17.73 -0.72
N ASP A 132 -15.27 -18.57 0.04
CA ASP A 132 -15.67 -19.96 0.21
C ASP A 132 -17.09 -20.02 0.78
N LYS A 133 -17.93 -20.90 0.22
CA LYS A 133 -19.33 -21.08 0.62
C LYS A 133 -19.47 -21.86 1.91
#